data_AF-A0A0C9UU04-F1
#
_entry.id   AF-A0A0C9UU04-F1
#
_cell.length_a   1.000
_cell.length_b   1.000
_cell.length_c   1.000
_cell.angle_alpha   90.00
_cell.angle_beta   90.00
_cell.angle_gamma   90.00
#
_symmetry.space_group_name_H-M   'P 1'
#
loop_
_entity.id
_entity.type
_entity.pdbx_description
1 polymer ?
#
loop_
_entity_poly.entity_id
_entity_poly.type
_entity_poly.pdbx_seq_one_letter_code
_entity_poly.pdbx_strand_id
1 'polypeptide(L)'
;MSEFLQFAIEMWALPGLHPPQFLPKHVKQYLSGALHYLPFAEREATLQKIMQMTSPGGGSLWSIENLQSAMAIIHKIQGLKDTFKMEKLSYLHLIGNNPVPIIFYHAGIHRVPPHITKQCVMLTLEFMGDKEKIDKLTAMQIIFSRVEASEYTTHILNSFESAWLIVDVDRSGNLDLNGLYILMYLLSIIRLDVALPHRLPAQVIEMLLGWRDEDDVNL
;
A
#
# COMPACT_ATOMS: atom_id res chain seq x y z
N MET A 1 -14.49 -4.88 13.89
CA MET A 1 -13.19 -4.91 13.19
C MET A 1 -13.12 -3.64 12.35
N SER A 2 -12.03 -2.88 12.40
CA SER A 2 -11.91 -1.64 11.59
C SER A 2 -12.14 -1.95 10.10
N GLU A 3 -12.91 -1.12 9.39
CA GLU A 3 -13.19 -1.30 7.95
C GLU A 3 -11.91 -1.41 7.12
N PHE A 4 -10.86 -0.67 7.51
CA PHE A 4 -9.55 -0.75 6.86
C PHE A 4 -8.85 -2.12 7.01
N LEU A 5 -9.14 -2.90 8.07
CA LEU A 5 -8.60 -4.25 8.18
C LEU A 5 -9.24 -5.18 7.15
N GLN A 6 -10.55 -5.03 6.93
CA GLN A 6 -11.27 -5.80 5.93
C GLN A 6 -10.80 -5.43 4.52
N PHE A 7 -10.65 -4.13 4.24
CA PHE A 7 -10.09 -3.64 2.98
C PHE A 7 -8.66 -4.15 2.75
N ALA A 8 -7.82 -4.16 3.80
CA ALA A 8 -6.47 -4.69 3.68
C ALA A 8 -6.46 -6.20 3.38
N ILE A 9 -7.34 -7.01 3.99
CA ILE A 9 -7.47 -8.44 3.64
C ILE A 9 -7.85 -8.56 2.15
N GLU A 10 -8.85 -7.81 1.74
CA GLU A 10 -9.38 -7.81 0.37
C GLU A 10 -8.33 -7.41 -0.69
N MET A 11 -7.46 -6.46 -0.37
CA MET A 11 -6.44 -5.94 -1.27
C MET A 11 -5.22 -6.85 -1.39
N TRP A 12 -4.80 -7.46 -0.28
CA TRP A 12 -3.49 -8.09 -0.15
C TRP A 12 -3.55 -9.63 -0.15
N ALA A 13 -4.71 -10.23 0.08
CA ALA A 13 -4.90 -11.67 0.01
C ALA A 13 -4.86 -12.17 -1.44
N LEU A 14 -4.34 -13.37 -1.62
CA LEU A 14 -4.34 -14.08 -2.89
C LEU A 14 -5.78 -14.35 -3.35
N PRO A 15 -6.15 -13.97 -4.59
CA PRO A 15 -7.49 -14.20 -5.11
C PRO A 15 -7.87 -15.67 -5.16
N GLY A 16 -9.11 -16.00 -4.79
CA GLY A 16 -9.69 -17.33 -4.94
C GLY A 16 -9.29 -18.36 -3.88
N LEU A 17 -8.55 -17.97 -2.83
CA LEU A 17 -8.14 -18.87 -1.75
C LEU A 17 -8.99 -18.69 -0.48
N HIS A 18 -9.44 -19.83 0.07
CA HIS A 18 -10.17 -19.91 1.33
C HIS A 18 -9.58 -21.00 2.23
N PRO A 19 -9.14 -20.69 3.47
CA PRO A 19 -9.06 -19.35 4.07
C PRO A 19 -8.06 -18.42 3.33
N PRO A 20 -8.15 -17.08 3.51
CA PRO A 20 -7.25 -16.13 2.85
C PRO A 20 -5.77 -16.43 3.13
N GLN A 21 -4.95 -16.36 2.08
CA GLN A 21 -3.50 -16.53 2.15
C GLN A 21 -2.78 -15.37 1.48
N PHE A 22 -1.55 -15.09 1.90
CA PHE A 22 -0.82 -13.90 1.50
C PHE A 22 0.62 -14.22 1.11
N LEU A 23 1.14 -13.54 0.10
CA LEU A 23 2.58 -13.55 -0.18
C LEU A 23 3.31 -12.69 0.88
N PRO A 24 4.58 -12.99 1.22
CA PRO A 24 5.34 -12.20 2.19
C PRO A 24 5.37 -10.70 1.89
N LYS A 25 5.53 -10.31 0.63
CA LYS A 25 5.51 -8.91 0.20
C LYS A 25 4.15 -8.22 0.43
N HIS A 26 3.04 -8.95 0.36
CA HIS A 26 1.70 -8.42 0.62
C HIS A 26 1.44 -8.31 2.13
N VAL A 27 1.94 -9.25 2.93
CA VAL A 27 1.92 -9.14 4.40
C VAL A 27 2.70 -7.92 4.87
N LYS A 28 3.86 -7.64 4.26
CA LYS A 28 4.63 -6.42 4.53
C LYS A 28 3.75 -5.16 4.33
N GLN A 29 3.00 -5.05 3.24
CA GLN A 29 2.10 -3.92 3.00
C GLN A 29 0.92 -3.90 3.97
N TYR A 30 0.30 -5.04 4.23
CA TYR A 30 -0.79 -5.15 5.20
C TYR A 30 -0.36 -4.61 6.58
N LEU A 31 0.76 -5.09 7.11
CA LEU A 31 1.22 -4.75 8.45
C LEU A 31 1.78 -3.32 8.53
N SER A 32 2.27 -2.74 7.43
CA SER A 32 2.76 -1.35 7.41
C SER A 32 1.64 -0.36 7.77
N GLY A 33 0.39 -0.65 7.38
CA GLY A 33 -0.80 0.12 7.73
C GLY A 33 -1.06 0.22 9.24
N ALA A 34 -0.61 -0.77 10.01
CA ALA A 34 -0.75 -0.81 11.45
C ALA A 34 0.46 -0.22 12.19
N LEU A 35 1.60 -0.01 11.51
CA LEU A 35 2.85 0.52 12.08
C LEU A 35 3.11 2.00 11.73
N HIS A 36 2.14 2.68 11.11
CA HIS A 36 2.29 4.05 10.66
C HIS A 36 2.63 5.05 11.78
N TYR A 37 2.27 4.78 13.03
CA TYR A 37 2.58 5.68 14.16
C TYR A 37 4.05 5.62 14.59
N LEU A 38 4.81 4.57 14.23
CA LEU A 38 6.21 4.47 14.59
C LEU A 38 7.06 5.48 13.79
N PRO A 39 8.21 5.92 14.31
CA PRO A 39 9.19 6.67 13.53
C PRO A 39 9.62 5.90 12.27
N PHE A 40 9.75 6.59 11.14
CA PHE A 40 10.07 5.97 9.84
C PHE A 40 11.31 5.05 9.91
N ALA A 41 12.35 5.50 10.62
CA ALA A 41 13.60 4.75 10.80
C ALA A 41 13.43 3.39 11.50
N GLU A 42 12.38 3.23 12.31
CA GLU A 42 12.14 2.00 13.08
C GLU A 42 11.13 1.06 12.40
N ARG A 43 10.31 1.58 11.47
CA ARG A 43 9.20 0.82 10.86
C ARG A 43 9.67 -0.45 10.17
N GLU A 44 10.64 -0.34 9.26
CA GLU A 44 11.09 -1.48 8.47
C GLU A 44 11.73 -2.57 9.35
N ALA A 45 12.63 -2.18 10.26
CA ALA A 45 13.27 -3.12 11.17
C ALA A 45 12.24 -3.81 12.09
N THR A 46 11.27 -3.05 12.61
CA THR A 46 10.17 -3.59 13.44
C THR A 46 9.36 -4.59 12.64
N LEU A 47 8.94 -4.22 11.43
CA LEU A 47 8.11 -5.02 10.56
C LEU A 47 8.79 -6.34 10.19
N GLN A 48 10.05 -6.30 9.77
CA GLN A 48 10.84 -7.49 9.46
C GLN A 48 10.94 -8.43 10.67
N LYS A 49 11.17 -7.87 11.86
CA LYS A 49 11.29 -8.68 13.08
C LYS A 49 9.96 -9.34 13.46
N ILE A 50 8.85 -8.62 13.37
CA ILE A 50 7.50 -9.17 13.59
C ILE A 50 7.25 -10.31 12.59
N MET A 51 7.56 -10.08 11.31
CA MET A 51 7.36 -11.08 10.28
C MET A 51 8.15 -12.37 10.56
N GLN A 52 9.39 -12.26 11.02
CA GLN A 52 10.20 -13.42 11.40
C GLN A 52 9.63 -14.17 12.61
N MET A 53 9.06 -13.47 13.59
CA MET A 53 8.50 -14.06 14.80
C MET A 53 7.22 -14.85 14.53
N THR A 54 6.42 -14.45 13.55
CA THR A 54 5.08 -15.02 13.32
C THR A 54 4.97 -15.93 12.11
N SER A 55 6.05 -16.09 11.34
CA SER A 55 6.21 -17.14 10.33
C SER A 55 7.57 -17.85 10.49
N PRO A 56 7.75 -18.62 11.58
CA PRO A 56 8.98 -19.35 11.84
C PRO A 56 9.09 -20.52 10.86
N GLY A 57 9.84 -20.32 9.77
CA GLY A 57 10.06 -21.35 8.74
C GLY A 57 10.26 -20.80 7.34
N GLY A 58 10.05 -19.49 7.12
CA GLY A 58 10.23 -18.89 5.79
C GLY A 58 9.23 -19.42 4.75
N GLY A 59 8.04 -19.82 5.20
CA GLY A 59 6.98 -20.31 4.31
C GLY A 59 6.70 -19.32 3.18
N SER A 60 6.48 -19.86 1.97
CA SER A 60 6.18 -19.06 0.78
C SER A 60 4.85 -18.30 0.89
N LEU A 61 3.98 -18.72 1.81
CA LEU A 61 2.65 -18.18 2.05
C LEU A 61 2.39 -17.99 3.53
N TRP A 62 1.62 -16.95 3.83
CA TRP A 62 1.16 -16.57 5.16
C TRP A 62 -0.33 -16.86 5.29
N SER A 63 -0.71 -17.50 6.40
CA SER A 63 -2.12 -17.73 6.73
C SER A 63 -2.71 -16.55 7.52
N ILE A 64 -4.04 -16.57 7.69
CA ILE A 64 -4.73 -15.59 8.53
C ILE A 64 -4.30 -15.69 10.00
N GLU A 65 -3.94 -16.87 10.50
CA GLU A 65 -3.44 -17.07 11.87
C GLU A 65 -2.06 -16.42 12.06
N ASN A 66 -1.19 -16.47 11.05
CA ASN A 66 0.10 -15.76 11.09
C ASN A 66 -0.12 -14.23 11.16
N LEU A 67 -1.07 -13.71 10.38
CA LEU A 67 -1.44 -12.30 10.40
C LEU A 67 -2.05 -11.87 11.72
N GLN A 68 -2.97 -12.66 12.29
CA GLN A 68 -3.55 -12.40 13.60
C GLN A 68 -2.47 -12.36 14.69
N SER A 69 -1.51 -13.28 14.64
CA SER A 69 -0.36 -13.30 15.54
C SER A 69 0.48 -12.02 15.40
N ALA A 70 0.77 -11.59 14.18
CA ALA A 70 1.51 -10.35 13.91
C ALA A 70 0.75 -9.12 14.43
N MET A 71 -0.56 -9.07 14.18
CA MET A 71 -1.42 -7.96 14.62
C MET A 71 -1.54 -7.90 16.15
N ALA A 72 -1.57 -9.04 16.84
CA ALA A 72 -1.52 -9.08 18.30
C ALA A 72 -0.21 -8.47 18.84
N ILE A 73 0.93 -8.72 18.18
CA ILE A 73 2.21 -8.10 18.54
C ILE A 73 2.15 -6.58 18.30
N ILE A 74 1.69 -6.14 17.12
CA ILE A 74 1.56 -4.71 16.80
C ILE A 74 0.64 -4.00 17.78
N HIS A 75 -0.45 -4.64 18.20
CA HIS A 75 -1.40 -4.09 19.14
C HIS A 75 -0.79 -3.80 20.51
N LYS A 76 0.11 -4.68 20.98
CA LYS A 76 0.90 -4.44 22.20
C LYS A 76 1.91 -3.32 22.01
N ILE A 77 2.58 -3.24 20.86
CA ILE A 77 3.51 -2.15 20.54
C ILE A 77 2.77 -0.80 20.58
N GLN A 78 1.57 -0.72 20.02
CA GLN A 78 0.72 0.48 20.08
C GLN A 78 0.39 0.89 21.52
N GLY A 79 0.23 -0.08 22.42
CA GLY A 79 0.01 0.18 23.85
C GLY A 79 1.21 0.82 24.54
N LEU A 80 2.43 0.56 24.04
CA LEU A 80 3.66 1.15 24.58
C LEU A 80 3.89 2.60 24.11
N LYS A 81 3.24 3.03 23.02
CA LYS A 81 3.37 4.37 22.43
C LYS A 81 4.86 4.76 22.30
N ASP A 82 5.22 5.95 22.78
CA ASP A 82 6.56 6.54 22.69
C ASP A 82 7.62 5.82 23.54
N THR A 83 7.22 4.83 24.35
CA THR A 83 8.16 4.04 25.18
C THR A 83 8.59 2.74 24.50
N PHE A 84 8.07 2.45 23.30
CA PHE A 84 8.52 1.31 22.53
C PHE A 84 10.01 1.44 22.16
N LYS A 85 10.70 0.31 22.21
CA LYS A 85 12.06 0.14 21.70
C LYS A 85 12.15 -1.24 21.08
N MET A 86 12.92 -1.36 19.99
CA MET A 86 13.09 -2.62 19.27
C MET A 86 13.50 -3.80 20.15
N GLU A 87 14.37 -3.57 21.13
CA GLU A 87 14.82 -4.57 22.11
C GLU A 87 13.68 -5.21 22.94
N LYS A 88 12.53 -4.52 23.08
CA LYS A 88 11.37 -5.02 23.81
C LYS A 88 10.56 -6.06 23.03
N LEU A 89 10.76 -6.20 21.71
CA LEU A 89 9.99 -7.14 20.86
C LEU A 89 10.03 -8.58 21.42
N SER A 90 11.21 -9.03 21.85
CA SER A 90 11.42 -10.38 22.40
C SER A 90 10.65 -10.64 23.71
N TYR A 91 10.31 -9.59 24.44
CA TYR A 91 9.65 -9.64 25.75
C TYR A 91 8.20 -9.15 25.73
N LEU A 92 7.63 -8.87 24.54
CA LEU A 92 6.25 -8.41 24.40
C LEU A 92 5.21 -9.40 24.93
N HIS A 93 5.56 -10.69 25.07
CA HIS A 93 4.68 -11.67 25.71
C HIS A 93 4.42 -11.34 27.20
N LEU A 94 5.35 -10.63 27.86
CA LEU A 94 5.23 -10.19 29.26
C LEU A 94 4.42 -8.90 29.42
N ILE A 95 4.11 -8.21 28.31
CA ILE A 95 3.34 -6.98 28.32
C ILE A 95 1.85 -7.34 28.26
N GLY A 96 1.09 -6.76 29.19
CA GLY A 96 -0.37 -6.90 29.26
C GLY A 96 -1.07 -6.43 27.99
N ASN A 97 -2.31 -6.88 27.80
CA ASN A 97 -3.08 -6.52 26.61
C ASN A 97 -3.37 -5.02 26.58
N ASN A 98 -3.26 -4.43 25.39
CA ASN A 98 -3.66 -3.05 25.17
C ASN A 98 -5.20 -2.95 25.17
N PRO A 99 -5.81 -2.15 26.07
CA PRO A 99 -7.26 -2.03 26.15
C PRO A 99 -7.86 -1.18 25.01
N VAL A 100 -7.04 -0.39 24.31
CA VAL A 100 -7.47 0.47 23.21
C VAL A 100 -7.54 -0.34 21.92
N PRO A 101 -8.55 -0.18 21.05
CA PRO A 101 -8.57 -0.84 19.74
C PRO A 101 -7.31 -0.58 18.91
N ILE A 102 -6.90 -1.57 18.10
CA ILE A 102 -5.78 -1.39 17.18
C ILE A 102 -6.08 -0.29 16.17
N ILE A 103 -5.14 0.64 16.02
CA ILE A 103 -5.18 1.72 15.05
C ILE A 103 -4.60 1.21 13.73
N PHE A 104 -5.30 1.44 12.62
CA PHE A 104 -4.90 0.98 11.29
C PHE A 104 -5.23 2.07 10.26
N TYR A 105 -4.21 2.77 9.75
CA TYR A 105 -4.41 4.11 9.20
C TYR A 105 -4.67 4.20 7.68
N HIS A 106 -4.46 3.14 6.88
CA HIS A 106 -4.50 3.31 5.42
C HIS A 106 -4.59 2.03 4.58
N ALA A 107 -5.34 1.00 4.99
CA ALA A 107 -5.47 -0.28 4.26
C ALA A 107 -4.13 -0.95 3.80
N GLY A 108 -2.96 -0.51 4.29
CA GLY A 108 -1.64 -0.92 3.81
C GLY A 108 -1.08 -0.14 2.60
N ILE A 109 -1.76 0.88 2.07
CA ILE A 109 -1.19 1.77 1.04
C ILE A 109 -0.42 2.91 1.70
N HIS A 110 0.86 3.05 1.36
CA HIS A 110 1.66 4.16 1.85
C HIS A 110 1.23 5.50 1.23
N ARG A 111 1.04 6.53 2.09
CA ARG A 111 1.01 7.92 1.64
C ARG A 111 2.41 8.31 1.17
N VAL A 112 2.54 8.69 -0.10
CA VAL A 112 3.80 9.18 -0.66
C VAL A 112 4.07 10.62 -0.18
N PRO A 113 5.32 11.09 -0.25
CA PRO A 113 5.61 12.50 0.03
C PRO A 113 4.81 13.44 -0.88
N PRO A 114 4.37 14.62 -0.40
CA PRO A 114 3.51 15.52 -1.17
C PRO A 114 4.06 15.93 -2.54
N HIS A 115 5.38 16.00 -2.70
CA HIS A 115 5.99 16.32 -4.01
C HIS A 115 5.73 15.24 -5.07
N ILE A 116 5.59 13.97 -4.67
CA ILE A 116 5.23 12.87 -5.57
C ILE A 116 3.76 13.00 -5.96
N THR A 117 2.87 13.27 -5.00
CA THR A 117 1.44 13.53 -5.27
C THR A 117 1.28 14.65 -6.29
N LYS A 118 1.96 15.79 -6.06
CA LYS A 118 1.96 16.95 -6.98
C LYS A 118 2.50 16.59 -8.36
N GLN A 119 3.57 15.81 -8.44
CA GLN A 119 4.11 15.33 -9.72
C GLN A 119 3.08 14.46 -10.46
N CYS A 120 2.39 13.55 -9.77
CA CYS A 120 1.33 12.74 -10.37
C CYS A 120 0.20 13.61 -10.92
N VAL A 121 -0.27 14.62 -10.17
CA VAL A 121 -1.29 15.57 -10.62
C VAL A 121 -0.85 16.30 -11.88
N MET A 122 0.34 16.91 -11.86
CA MET A 122 0.87 17.64 -13.02
C MET A 122 0.96 16.76 -14.27
N LEU A 123 1.49 15.54 -14.14
CA LEU A 123 1.61 14.61 -15.26
C LEU A 123 0.24 14.17 -15.77
N THR A 124 -0.71 13.90 -14.87
CA THR A 124 -2.08 13.55 -15.26
C THR A 124 -2.72 14.67 -16.08
N LEU A 125 -2.63 15.92 -15.61
CA LEU A 125 -3.18 17.08 -16.33
C LEU A 125 -2.49 17.28 -17.69
N GLU A 126 -1.17 17.15 -17.73
CA GLU A 126 -0.41 17.25 -18.98
C GLU A 126 -0.79 16.17 -20.00
N PHE A 127 -1.03 14.93 -19.55
CA PHE A 127 -1.33 13.80 -20.44
C PHE A 127 -2.77 13.81 -20.94
N MET A 128 -3.69 14.20 -20.06
CA MET A 128 -5.10 14.34 -20.42
C MET A 128 -5.30 15.54 -21.35
N GLY A 129 -4.67 16.69 -21.05
CA GLY A 129 -4.95 17.93 -21.75
C GLY A 129 -6.46 18.23 -21.71
N ASP A 130 -7.06 18.44 -22.88
CA ASP A 130 -8.50 18.66 -23.03
C ASP A 130 -9.32 17.36 -23.18
N LYS A 131 -8.68 16.18 -23.13
CA LYS A 131 -9.38 14.90 -23.29
C LYS A 131 -10.12 14.53 -22.02
N GLU A 132 -11.32 13.97 -22.16
CA GLU A 132 -12.08 13.40 -21.04
C GLU A 132 -11.55 12.03 -20.61
N LYS A 133 -11.00 11.26 -21.57
CA LYS A 133 -10.49 9.90 -21.36
C LYS A 133 -9.21 9.65 -22.14
N ILE A 134 -8.39 8.73 -21.64
CA ILE A 134 -7.18 8.23 -22.30
C ILE A 134 -7.25 6.71 -22.45
N ASP A 135 -6.90 6.20 -23.63
CA ASP A 135 -6.80 4.77 -23.85
C ASP A 135 -5.48 4.20 -23.32
N LYS A 136 -5.46 2.90 -23.07
CA LYS A 136 -4.30 2.18 -22.52
C LYS A 136 -3.02 2.37 -23.33
N LEU A 137 -3.08 2.32 -24.65
CA LEU A 137 -1.89 2.38 -25.49
C LEU A 137 -1.26 3.78 -25.41
N THR A 138 -2.09 4.82 -25.49
CA THR A 138 -1.64 6.21 -25.34
C THR A 138 -1.03 6.44 -23.95
N ALA A 139 -1.71 6.00 -22.88
CA ALA A 139 -1.18 6.12 -21.51
C ALA A 139 0.16 5.39 -21.35
N MET A 140 0.28 4.17 -21.89
CA MET A 140 1.49 3.37 -21.83
C MET A 140 2.66 4.07 -22.55
N GLN A 141 2.44 4.57 -23.76
CA GLN A 141 3.47 5.28 -24.53
C GLN A 141 3.99 6.51 -23.79
N ILE A 142 3.07 7.32 -23.25
CA ILE A 142 3.44 8.54 -22.54
C ILE A 142 4.19 8.20 -21.25
N ILE A 143 3.71 7.25 -20.45
CA ILE A 143 4.36 6.86 -19.20
C ILE A 143 5.75 6.31 -19.47
N PHE A 144 5.90 5.40 -20.44
CA PHE A 144 7.19 4.78 -20.73
C PHE A 144 8.20 5.77 -21.29
N SER A 145 7.78 6.71 -22.13
CA SER A 145 8.67 7.78 -22.63
C SER A 145 9.31 8.64 -21.53
N ARG A 146 8.71 8.69 -20.34
CA ARG A 146 9.26 9.44 -19.18
C ARG A 146 10.00 8.58 -18.19
N VAL A 147 9.86 7.27 -18.30
CA VAL A 147 10.46 6.31 -17.37
C VAL A 147 11.85 5.91 -17.83
N GLU A 148 12.16 5.99 -19.14
CA GLU A 148 13.43 5.61 -19.80
C GLU A 148 14.73 6.18 -19.18
N ALA A 149 14.65 7.06 -18.18
CA ALA A 149 15.78 7.64 -17.45
C ALA A 149 15.87 7.24 -15.96
N SER A 150 15.10 6.25 -15.48
CA SER A 150 15.05 5.89 -14.04
C SER A 150 15.54 4.48 -13.72
N GLU A 151 16.14 4.29 -12.55
CA GLU A 151 16.53 2.96 -12.01
C GLU A 151 15.33 2.02 -11.80
N TYR A 152 14.12 2.57 -11.80
CA TYR A 152 12.87 1.82 -11.58
C TYR A 152 12.16 1.40 -12.87
N THR A 153 12.77 1.64 -14.04
CA THR A 153 12.18 1.39 -15.36
C THR A 153 11.62 -0.02 -15.48
N THR A 154 12.43 -1.03 -15.19
CA THR A 154 12.03 -2.44 -15.29
C THR A 154 10.85 -2.77 -14.38
N HIS A 155 10.80 -2.21 -13.17
CA HIS A 155 9.69 -2.45 -12.23
C HIS A 155 8.38 -1.85 -12.72
N ILE A 156 8.43 -0.63 -13.28
CA ILE A 156 7.26 0.06 -13.81
C ILE A 156 6.74 -0.68 -15.06
N LEU A 157 7.63 -1.06 -15.97
CA LEU A 157 7.26 -1.83 -17.17
C LEU A 157 6.56 -3.14 -16.80
N ASN A 158 7.12 -3.89 -15.86
CA ASN A 158 6.56 -5.17 -15.42
C ASN A 158 5.24 -5.04 -14.65
N SER A 159 4.98 -3.88 -14.05
CA SER A 159 3.82 -3.67 -13.19
C SER A 159 2.71 -2.84 -13.84
N PHE A 160 2.96 -2.21 -14.99
CA PHE A 160 2.00 -1.36 -15.68
C PHE A 160 0.68 -2.09 -15.94
N GLU A 161 0.74 -3.31 -16.46
CA GLU A 161 -0.46 -4.11 -16.74
C GLU A 161 -1.28 -4.33 -15.48
N SER A 162 -0.64 -4.77 -14.39
CA SER A 162 -1.32 -5.01 -13.12
C SER A 162 -1.90 -3.71 -12.55
N ALA A 163 -1.16 -2.60 -12.61
CA ALA A 163 -1.64 -1.30 -12.16
C ALA A 163 -2.83 -0.80 -12.99
N TRP A 164 -2.78 -0.98 -14.31
CA TRP A 164 -3.87 -0.65 -15.23
C TRP A 164 -5.14 -1.42 -14.87
N LEU A 165 -5.03 -2.74 -14.69
CA LEU A 165 -6.17 -3.59 -14.37
C LEU A 165 -6.82 -3.26 -13.01
N ILE A 166 -6.10 -2.58 -12.11
CA ILE A 166 -6.64 -2.12 -10.82
C ILE A 166 -7.54 -0.90 -10.99
N VAL A 167 -7.20 0.01 -11.91
CA VAL A 167 -7.92 1.27 -12.14
C VAL A 167 -8.97 1.18 -13.26
N ASP A 168 -8.76 0.30 -14.24
CA ASP A 168 -9.71 -0.03 -15.32
C ASP A 168 -10.67 -1.13 -14.84
N VAL A 169 -11.49 -0.79 -13.85
CA VAL A 169 -12.38 -1.72 -13.12
C VAL A 169 -13.44 -2.32 -14.04
N ASP A 170 -13.98 -1.52 -14.96
CA ASP A 170 -15.02 -1.94 -15.90
C ASP A 170 -14.47 -2.58 -17.19
N ARG A 171 -13.13 -2.67 -17.31
CA ARG A 171 -12.43 -3.18 -18.50
C ARG A 171 -12.81 -2.41 -19.76
N SER A 172 -13.13 -1.12 -19.64
CA SER A 172 -13.44 -0.27 -20.79
C SER A 172 -12.22 0.04 -21.65
N GLY A 173 -11.01 -0.22 -21.13
CA GLY A 173 -9.75 0.08 -21.81
C GLY A 173 -9.42 1.57 -21.85
N ASN A 174 -10.18 2.39 -21.12
CA ASN A 174 -10.04 3.84 -21.05
C ASN A 174 -10.08 4.30 -19.60
N LEU A 175 -9.27 5.31 -19.26
CA LEU A 175 -9.28 5.94 -17.94
C LEU A 175 -9.70 7.40 -18.05
N ASP A 176 -10.44 7.86 -17.04
CA ASP A 176 -10.65 9.28 -16.81
C ASP A 176 -9.46 9.89 -16.03
N LEU A 177 -9.58 11.17 -15.69
CA LEU A 177 -8.55 11.91 -14.96
C LEU A 177 -8.20 11.26 -13.61
N ASN A 178 -9.20 10.78 -12.87
CA ASN A 178 -9.00 10.15 -11.56
C ASN A 178 -8.31 8.79 -11.71
N GLY A 179 -8.75 7.97 -12.67
CA GLY A 179 -8.15 6.68 -12.98
C GLY A 179 -6.68 6.83 -13.40
N LEU A 180 -6.38 7.82 -14.25
CA LEU A 180 -5.00 8.09 -14.66
C LEU A 180 -4.13 8.59 -13.48
N TYR A 181 -4.66 9.47 -12.63
CA TYR A 181 -3.96 9.90 -11.41
C TYR A 181 -3.63 8.70 -10.51
N ILE A 182 -4.60 7.82 -10.24
CA ILE A 182 -4.38 6.65 -9.38
C ILE A 182 -3.40 5.68 -10.03
N LEU A 183 -3.44 5.48 -11.35
CA LEU A 183 -2.45 4.69 -12.07
C LEU A 183 -1.03 5.24 -11.81
N MET A 184 -0.85 6.56 -11.99
CA MET A 184 0.43 7.22 -11.75
C MET A 184 0.89 7.09 -10.30
N TYR A 185 -0.05 7.24 -9.36
CA TYR A 185 0.21 7.07 -7.93
C TYR A 185 0.69 5.64 -7.62
N LEU A 186 -0.02 4.61 -8.14
CA LEU A 186 0.34 3.20 -7.95
C LEU A 186 1.72 2.88 -8.55
N LEU A 187 2.04 3.42 -9.72
CA LEU A 187 3.36 3.25 -10.33
C LEU A 187 4.46 3.97 -9.53
N SER A 188 4.12 5.08 -8.86
CA SER A 188 5.07 5.80 -8.00
C SER A 188 5.43 5.02 -6.74
N ILE A 189 4.46 4.36 -6.08
CA ILE A 189 4.73 3.57 -4.87
C ILE A 189 5.58 2.34 -5.16
N ILE A 190 5.46 1.73 -6.34
CA ILE A 190 6.29 0.57 -6.73
C ILE A 190 7.79 0.92 -6.70
N ARG A 191 8.15 2.17 -7.00
CA ARG A 191 9.53 2.66 -6.90
C ARG A 191 10.08 2.60 -5.47
N LEU A 192 9.22 2.47 -4.47
CA LEU A 192 9.56 2.37 -3.05
C LEU A 192 9.60 0.92 -2.56
N ASP A 193 9.74 -0.06 -3.47
CA ASP A 193 9.70 -1.50 -3.18
C ASP A 193 8.38 -1.92 -2.49
N VAL A 194 7.28 -1.28 -2.92
CA VAL A 194 5.92 -1.55 -2.46
C VAL A 194 5.22 -2.48 -3.44
N ALA A 195 4.56 -3.52 -2.91
CA ALA A 195 3.73 -4.40 -3.72
C ALA A 195 2.43 -3.70 -4.14
N LEU A 196 1.92 -4.03 -5.33
CA LEU A 196 0.61 -3.59 -5.77
C LEU A 196 -0.51 -4.42 -5.12
N PRO A 197 -1.63 -3.80 -4.74
CA PRO A 197 -2.81 -4.54 -4.31
C PRO A 197 -3.44 -5.28 -5.49
N HIS A 198 -4.24 -6.30 -5.23
CA HIS A 198 -4.97 -7.01 -6.29
C HIS A 198 -6.19 -6.24 -6.81
N ARG A 199 -6.76 -5.38 -5.98
CA ARG A 199 -7.87 -4.48 -6.30
C ARG A 199 -7.85 -3.28 -5.37
N LEU A 200 -8.59 -2.22 -5.70
CA LEU A 200 -8.82 -1.07 -4.82
C LEU A 200 -10.31 -0.98 -4.46
N PRO A 201 -10.68 -1.14 -3.18
CA PRO A 201 -12.02 -0.81 -2.72
C PRO A 201 -12.34 0.68 -2.96
N ALA A 202 -13.62 1.00 -3.20
CA ALA A 202 -14.06 2.37 -3.49
C ALA A 202 -13.63 3.37 -2.41
N GLN A 203 -13.68 2.99 -1.14
CA GLN A 203 -13.27 3.82 -0.01
C GLN A 203 -11.76 4.10 -0.01
N VAL A 204 -10.95 3.17 -0.54
CA VAL A 204 -9.50 3.37 -0.70
C VAL A 204 -9.21 4.28 -1.89
N ILE A 205 -10.00 4.19 -2.96
CA ILE A 205 -9.97 5.14 -4.09
C ILE A 205 -10.28 6.56 -3.59
N GLU A 206 -11.37 6.74 -2.84
CA GLU A 206 -11.74 8.02 -2.24
C GLU A 206 -10.63 8.58 -1.34
N MET A 207 -10.00 7.73 -0.52
CA MET A 207 -8.86 8.12 0.31
C MET A 207 -7.67 8.64 -0.52
N LEU A 208 -7.32 7.96 -1.63
CA LEU A 208 -6.22 8.39 -2.50
C LEU A 208 -6.52 9.73 -3.21
N LEU A 209 -7.77 9.96 -3.59
CA LEU A 209 -8.23 11.23 -4.15
C LEU A 209 -8.27 12.33 -3.07
N GLY A 210 -8.63 11.99 -1.84
CA GLY A 210 -8.54 12.92 -0.71
C GLY A 210 -7.10 13.40 -0.46
N TRP A 211 -6.11 12.49 -0.50
CA TRP A 211 -4.69 12.88 -0.39
C TRP A 211 -4.23 13.78 -1.53
N ARG A 212 -4.72 13.54 -2.76
CA ARG A 212 -4.49 14.43 -3.90
C ARG A 212 -4.94 15.84 -3.59
N ASP A 213 -6.20 15.97 -3.17
CA ASP A 213 -6.84 17.26 -2.97
C ASP A 213 -6.22 18.02 -1.79
N GLU A 214 -5.85 17.32 -0.71
CA GLU A 214 -5.10 17.90 0.42
C GLU A 214 -3.73 18.45 0.01
N ASP A 215 -2.97 17.69 -0.79
CA ASP A 215 -1.62 18.06 -1.18
C ASP A 215 -1.63 19.19 -2.25
N ASP A 216 -2.71 19.30 -3.04
CA ASP A 216 -2.89 20.31 -4.09
C ASP A 216 -3.30 21.68 -3.52
N VAL A 217 -4.14 21.73 -2.47
CA VAL A 217 -4.61 22.98 -1.83
C VAL A 217 -3.50 23.74 -1.07
N ASN A 218 -2.40 23.08 -0.71
CA ASN A 218 -1.25 23.71 -0.05
C ASN A 218 -0.31 24.42 -1.07
N LEU A 219 -0.89 25.32 -1.88
CA LEU A 219 -0.23 26.19 -2.86
C LEU A 219 -0.49 27.67 -2.55
#